data_AF-L5M1L4-F1
#
_entry.id   AF-L5M1L4-F1
#
_cell.length_a   1.000
_cell.length_b   1.000
_cell.length_c   1.000
_cell.angle_alpha   90.00
_cell.angle_beta   90.00
_cell.angle_gamma   90.00
#
_symmetry.space_group_name_H-M   'P 1'
#
loop_
_entity.id
_entity.type
_entity.pdbx_description
1 polymer ?
#
loop_
_entity_poly.entity_id
_entity_poly.type
_entity_poly.pdbx_seq_one_letter_code
_entity_poly.pdbx_strand_id
1 'polypeptide(L)'
;MKGGISNVWFDRFKISNDCPEHLESIDVMCQVLTDLINDEVKSGIKKNRILIGGFSMGGCMAMHVAYRNHQDVAGVFALSSFLNKTSAVYQALQKRAGALPELFQCHGTADELVLHSWGEETNSALQSLGVSTKFHSFPGLFHELSTGELEKLRAWILAKLPGEIEGHKE
;
A
#
# COMPACT_ATOMS: atom_id res chain seq x y z
N MET A 1 3.08 -8.88 31.38
CA MET A 1 4.07 -7.98 30.75
C MET A 1 3.38 -6.65 30.52
N LYS A 2 3.93 -5.54 31.02
CA LYS A 2 3.45 -4.20 30.64
C LYS A 2 4.05 -3.92 29.25
N GLY A 3 3.22 -3.80 28.22
CA GLY A 3 3.67 -3.48 26.87
C GLY A 3 4.41 -2.13 26.84
N GLY A 4 5.38 -2.00 25.94
CA GLY A 4 6.06 -0.73 25.68
C GLY A 4 5.19 0.21 24.85
N ILE A 5 5.50 1.51 24.87
CA ILE A 5 4.89 2.49 23.96
C ILE A 5 5.37 2.17 22.54
N SER A 6 4.42 2.03 21.61
CA SER A 6 4.70 1.80 20.20
C SER A 6 3.94 2.82 19.36
N ASN A 7 4.58 3.30 18.29
CA ASN A 7 3.93 4.11 17.28
C ASN A 7 3.34 3.17 16.22
N VAL A 8 2.02 3.13 16.12
CA VAL A 8 1.29 2.28 15.18
C VAL A 8 0.30 3.12 14.39
N TRP A 9 0.06 2.74 13.13
CA TRP A 9 -0.97 3.37 12.29
C TRP A 9 -2.38 3.00 12.75
N PHE A 10 -2.58 1.75 13.13
CA PHE A 10 -3.85 1.19 13.56
C PHE A 10 -3.62 -0.04 14.43
N ASP A 11 -4.67 -0.50 15.10
CA ASP A 11 -4.60 -1.64 16.02
C ASP A 11 -4.77 -2.99 15.30
N ARG A 12 -4.24 -4.07 15.88
CA ARG A 12 -4.41 -5.43 15.39
C ARG A 12 -4.78 -6.35 16.53
N PHE A 13 -5.87 -7.11 16.36
CA PHE A 13 -6.22 -8.16 17.33
C PHE A 13 -5.12 -9.23 17.42
N LYS A 14 -4.54 -9.62 16.27
CA LYS A 14 -3.48 -10.62 16.14
C LYS A 14 -2.59 -10.30 14.94
N ILE A 15 -1.36 -10.80 14.96
CA ILE A 15 -0.49 -10.85 13.78
C ILE A 15 -0.87 -12.10 12.98
N SER A 16 -1.92 -11.98 12.17
CA SER A 16 -2.42 -13.01 11.26
C SER A 16 -3.29 -12.37 10.19
N ASN A 17 -3.32 -12.93 8.98
CA ASN A 17 -4.30 -12.57 7.95
C ASN A 17 -5.68 -13.20 8.20
N ASP A 18 -5.74 -14.27 9.01
CA ASP A 18 -6.93 -15.04 9.36
C ASP A 18 -7.59 -14.52 10.65
N CYS A 19 -7.72 -13.21 10.75
CA CYS A 19 -8.56 -12.54 11.73
C CYS A 19 -9.17 -11.27 11.11
N PRO A 20 -10.26 -10.74 11.68
CA PRO A 20 -10.76 -9.43 11.26
C PRO A 20 -9.70 -8.34 11.43
N GLU A 21 -9.74 -7.33 10.58
CA GLU A 21 -8.99 -6.08 10.78
C GLU A 21 -9.70 -5.20 11.82
N HIS A 22 -8.96 -4.35 12.53
CA HIS A 22 -9.55 -3.40 13.47
C HIS A 22 -10.05 -2.15 12.73
N LEU A 23 -11.15 -2.30 11.98
CA LEU A 23 -11.61 -1.31 11.00
C LEU A 23 -11.82 0.10 11.58
N GLU A 24 -12.26 0.23 12.83
CA GLU A 24 -12.44 1.54 13.48
C GLU A 24 -11.12 2.35 13.57
N SER A 25 -10.02 1.70 13.93
CA SER A 25 -8.73 2.40 14.06
C SER A 25 -8.09 2.66 12.68
N ILE A 26 -8.34 1.78 11.72
CA ILE A 26 -7.98 1.99 10.31
C ILE A 26 -8.73 3.19 9.74
N ASP A 27 -10.03 3.32 10.00
CA ASP A 27 -10.86 4.40 9.46
C ASP A 27 -10.46 5.77 10.06
N VAL A 28 -10.13 5.82 11.36
CA VAL A 28 -9.55 7.02 11.99
C VAL A 28 -8.26 7.42 11.26
N MET A 29 -7.35 6.47 11.02
CA MET A 29 -6.08 6.78 10.35
C MET A 29 -6.27 7.12 8.86
N CYS A 30 -7.24 6.50 8.18
CA CYS A 30 -7.63 6.88 6.81
C CYS A 30 -8.04 8.35 6.75
N GLN A 31 -8.77 8.86 7.75
CA GLN A 31 -9.16 10.27 7.79
C GLN A 31 -7.95 11.19 7.99
N VAL A 32 -7.07 10.87 8.94
CA VAL A 32 -5.84 11.63 9.20
C VAL A 32 -4.96 11.70 7.94
N LEU A 33 -4.75 10.58 7.25
CA LEU A 33 -3.96 10.54 6.02
C LEU A 33 -4.67 11.19 4.83
N THR A 34 -6.01 11.17 4.82
CA THR A 34 -6.80 11.92 3.83
C THR A 34 -6.58 13.42 3.97
N ASP A 35 -6.52 13.94 5.20
CA ASP A 35 -6.25 15.35 5.45
C ASP A 35 -4.84 15.73 4.94
N LEU A 36 -3.84 14.88 5.19
CA LEU A 36 -2.49 15.07 4.64
C LEU A 36 -2.47 15.09 3.11
N ILE A 37 -3.16 14.15 2.45
CA ILE A 37 -3.29 14.13 0.99
C ILE A 37 -3.97 15.40 0.48
N ASN A 38 -5.03 15.85 1.16
CA ASN A 38 -5.75 17.05 0.78
C ASN A 38 -4.88 18.31 0.94
N ASP A 39 -3.97 18.35 1.90
CA ASP A 39 -3.04 19.46 2.07
C ASP A 39 -2.00 19.51 0.94
N GLU A 40 -1.51 18.36 0.46
CA GLU A 40 -0.68 18.29 -0.77
C GLU A 40 -1.46 18.72 -2.01
N VAL A 41 -2.74 18.39 -2.08
CA VAL A 41 -3.60 18.88 -3.18
C VAL A 41 -3.77 20.39 -3.11
N LYS A 42 -3.98 20.96 -1.92
CA LYS A 42 -4.06 22.41 -1.71
C LYS A 42 -2.73 23.12 -2.03
N SER A 43 -1.59 22.45 -1.83
CA SER A 43 -0.26 22.98 -2.18
C SER A 43 0.02 22.97 -3.69
N GLY A 44 -0.87 22.36 -4.49
CA GLY A 44 -0.83 22.38 -5.96
C GLY A 44 -0.50 21.04 -6.61
N ILE A 45 -0.29 19.98 -5.82
CA ILE A 45 0.03 18.64 -6.35
C ILE A 45 -1.27 17.90 -6.69
N LYS A 46 -1.49 17.64 -7.98
CA LYS A 46 -2.65 16.84 -8.43
C LYS A 46 -2.57 15.43 -7.83
N LYS A 47 -3.71 14.82 -7.48
CA LYS A 47 -3.75 13.45 -6.92
C LYS A 47 -3.07 12.41 -7.81
N ASN A 48 -3.22 12.51 -9.12
CA ASN A 48 -2.51 11.65 -10.08
C ASN A 48 -0.98 11.89 -10.16
N ARG A 49 -0.45 12.77 -9.30
CA ARG A 49 0.98 13.00 -9.04
C ARG A 49 1.39 12.61 -7.62
N ILE A 50 0.51 11.96 -6.86
CA ILE A 50 0.77 11.46 -5.51
C ILE A 50 0.87 9.94 -5.57
N LEU A 51 1.94 9.38 -5.01
CA LEU A 51 2.07 7.95 -4.73
C LEU A 51 1.94 7.73 -3.21
N ILE A 52 1.25 6.68 -2.81
CA ILE A 52 1.09 6.31 -1.40
C ILE A 52 1.69 4.93 -1.20
N GLY A 53 2.48 4.75 -0.15
CA GLY A 53 3.00 3.43 0.18
C GLY A 53 3.70 3.37 1.51
N GLY A 54 4.11 2.16 1.88
CA GLY A 54 4.83 1.94 3.13
C GLY A 54 5.30 0.52 3.32
N PHE A 55 6.02 0.33 4.43
CA PHE A 55 6.54 -0.97 4.88
C PHE A 55 5.62 -1.58 5.94
N SER A 56 5.39 -2.90 5.87
CA SER A 56 4.65 -3.69 6.84
C SER A 56 3.25 -3.10 7.11
N MET A 57 2.99 -2.61 8.32
CA MET A 57 1.73 -1.93 8.67
C MET A 57 1.45 -0.71 7.77
N GLY A 58 2.48 0.04 7.37
CA GLY A 58 2.33 1.21 6.50
C GLY A 58 1.86 0.85 5.09
N GLY A 59 2.31 -0.27 4.52
CA GLY A 59 1.82 -0.73 3.21
C GLY A 59 0.37 -1.21 3.27
N CYS A 60 -0.03 -1.86 4.36
CA CYS A 60 -1.43 -2.16 4.65
C CYS A 60 -2.27 -0.87 4.70
N MET A 61 -1.82 0.12 5.47
CA MET A 61 -2.48 1.43 5.57
C MET A 61 -2.59 2.11 4.20
N ALA A 62 -1.54 2.09 3.38
CA ALA A 62 -1.52 2.67 2.04
C ALA A 62 -2.58 2.04 1.13
N MET A 63 -2.73 0.70 1.16
CA MET A 63 -3.77 0.00 0.41
C MET A 63 -5.18 0.40 0.87
N HIS A 64 -5.41 0.54 2.18
CA HIS A 64 -6.69 1.04 2.70
C HIS A 64 -7.01 2.45 2.20
N VAL A 65 -6.08 3.39 2.32
CA VAL A 65 -6.27 4.78 1.89
C VAL A 65 -6.55 4.86 0.40
N ALA A 66 -5.72 4.22 -0.43
CA ALA A 66 -5.85 4.31 -1.88
C ALA A 66 -7.09 3.59 -2.41
N TYR A 67 -7.28 2.30 -2.07
CA TYR A 67 -8.34 1.50 -2.68
C TYR A 67 -9.74 1.76 -2.13
N ARG A 68 -9.86 2.38 -0.95
CA ARG A 68 -11.17 2.75 -0.39
C ARG A 68 -11.51 4.22 -0.57
N ASN A 69 -10.52 5.12 -0.45
CA ASN A 69 -10.77 6.57 -0.35
C ASN A 69 -10.19 7.39 -1.52
N HIS A 70 -9.01 7.02 -2.06
CA HIS A 70 -8.27 7.83 -3.06
C HIS A 70 -7.82 6.99 -4.25
N GLN A 71 -8.78 6.48 -5.04
CA GLN A 71 -8.50 5.63 -6.21
C GLN A 71 -7.92 6.40 -7.41
N ASP A 72 -7.79 7.73 -7.29
CA ASP A 72 -7.28 8.65 -8.29
C ASP A 72 -5.80 9.04 -8.06
N VAL A 73 -5.13 8.38 -7.11
CA VAL A 73 -3.67 8.49 -6.91
C VAL A 73 -2.89 7.83 -8.04
N ALA A 74 -1.62 8.19 -8.21
CA ALA A 74 -0.78 7.69 -9.30
C ALA A 74 -0.50 6.18 -9.20
N GLY A 75 -0.55 5.61 -7.99
CA GLY A 75 -0.12 4.26 -7.70
C GLY A 75 0.05 4.03 -6.19
N VAL A 76 0.17 2.75 -5.83
CA VAL A 76 0.36 2.28 -4.46
C VAL A 76 1.60 1.40 -4.40
N PHE A 77 2.40 1.50 -3.33
CA PHE A 77 3.41 0.49 -3.05
C PHE A 77 3.30 -0.10 -1.65
N ALA A 78 3.61 -1.39 -1.52
CA ALA A 78 3.54 -2.11 -0.26
C ALA A 78 4.74 -3.07 -0.11
N LEU A 79 5.54 -2.89 0.93
CA LEU A 79 6.75 -3.66 1.18
C LEU A 79 6.56 -4.54 2.41
N SER A 80 6.66 -5.86 2.28
CA SER A 80 6.44 -6.84 3.35
C SER A 80 5.09 -6.65 4.09
N SER A 81 4.02 -6.46 3.32
CA SER A 81 2.67 -6.12 3.81
C SER A 81 1.63 -7.14 3.38
N PHE A 82 0.49 -7.13 4.08
CA PHE A 82 -0.67 -7.96 3.76
C PHE A 82 -1.99 -7.26 4.13
N LEU A 83 -3.10 -7.75 3.57
CA LEU A 83 -4.46 -7.45 3.98
C LEU A 83 -5.09 -8.66 4.67
N ASN A 84 -6.00 -8.40 5.59
CA ASN A 84 -6.78 -9.44 6.26
C ASN A 84 -7.83 -10.03 5.29
N LYS A 85 -8.16 -11.33 5.41
CA LYS A 85 -8.97 -12.06 4.41
C LYS A 85 -10.31 -11.43 4.07
N THR A 86 -10.96 -10.79 5.04
CA THR A 86 -12.27 -10.15 4.89
C THR A 86 -12.15 -8.63 4.75
N SER A 87 -10.98 -8.11 4.36
CA SER A 87 -10.67 -6.67 4.37
C SER A 87 -11.73 -5.85 3.66
N ALA A 88 -12.03 -4.68 4.23
CA ALA A 88 -12.88 -3.67 3.63
C ALA A 88 -12.34 -3.16 2.27
N VAL A 89 -11.03 -3.34 2.01
CA VAL A 89 -10.44 -3.06 0.68
C VAL A 89 -11.09 -3.92 -0.39
N TYR A 90 -11.20 -5.24 -0.18
CA TYR A 90 -11.79 -6.16 -1.15
C TYR A 90 -13.25 -5.80 -1.43
N GLN A 91 -14.01 -5.49 -0.37
CA GLN A 91 -15.41 -5.09 -0.48
C GLN A 91 -15.58 -3.76 -1.23
N ALA A 92 -14.67 -2.81 -1.05
CA ALA A 92 -14.70 -1.53 -1.75
C ALA A 92 -14.42 -1.68 -3.25
N LEU A 93 -13.48 -2.56 -3.61
CA LEU A 93 -13.15 -2.85 -5.01
C LEU A 93 -14.29 -3.57 -5.75
N GLN A 94 -15.01 -4.48 -5.10
CA GLN A 94 -16.17 -5.16 -5.69
C GLN A 94 -17.30 -4.20 -6.12
N LYS A 95 -17.45 -3.06 -5.44
CA LYS A 95 -18.55 -2.12 -5.64
C LYS A 95 -18.24 -1.02 -6.67
N ARG A 96 -17.01 -0.97 -7.19
CA ARG A 96 -16.56 0.16 -8.01
C ARG A 96 -16.12 -0.29 -9.40
N ALA A 97 -16.40 0.59 -10.36
CA ALA A 97 -15.94 0.48 -11.73
C ALA A 97 -15.04 1.69 -12.03
N GLY A 98 -13.92 1.46 -12.72
CA GLY A 98 -12.99 2.52 -13.09
C GLY A 98 -11.55 2.05 -13.09
N ALA A 99 -10.65 2.93 -13.53
CA ALA A 99 -9.21 2.70 -13.40
C ALA A 99 -8.82 2.73 -11.92
N LEU A 100 -8.03 1.75 -11.49
CA LEU A 100 -7.48 1.64 -10.14
C LEU A 100 -5.99 1.97 -10.14
N PRO A 101 -5.45 2.51 -9.03
CA PRO A 101 -4.03 2.78 -8.94
C PRO A 101 -3.25 1.45 -8.93
N GLU A 102 -2.21 1.38 -9.76
CA GLU A 102 -1.35 0.21 -9.88
C GLU A 102 -0.64 -0.08 -8.54
N LEU A 103 -0.56 -1.37 -8.16
CA LEU A 103 0.16 -1.82 -6.96
C LEU A 103 1.55 -2.36 -7.31
N PHE A 104 2.58 -1.76 -6.72
CA PHE A 104 3.91 -2.35 -6.62
C PHE A 104 4.07 -3.03 -5.26
N GLN A 105 4.22 -4.36 -5.24
CA GLN A 105 4.35 -5.11 -3.99
C GLN A 105 5.66 -5.90 -3.97
N CYS A 106 6.38 -5.81 -2.85
CA CYS A 106 7.60 -6.58 -2.59
C CYS A 106 7.46 -7.38 -1.31
N HIS A 107 8.09 -8.55 -1.26
CA HIS A 107 8.09 -9.40 -0.08
C HIS A 107 9.33 -10.29 0.00
N GLY A 108 9.90 -10.42 1.19
CA GLY A 108 10.96 -11.39 1.46
C GLY A 108 10.43 -12.81 1.61
N THR A 109 11.03 -13.80 0.96
CA THR A 109 10.52 -15.19 1.03
C THR A 109 10.84 -15.87 2.37
N ALA A 110 11.73 -15.29 3.17
CA ALA A 110 12.09 -15.79 4.50
C ALA A 110 11.46 -14.95 5.62
N ASP A 111 10.48 -14.08 5.31
CA ASP A 111 9.77 -13.28 6.31
C ASP A 111 8.94 -14.18 7.26
N GLU A 112 9.35 -14.22 8.53
CA GLU A 112 8.70 -15.00 9.59
C GLU A 112 7.65 -14.20 10.38
N LEU A 113 7.58 -12.88 10.18
CA LEU A 113 6.62 -12.00 10.88
C LEU A 113 5.38 -11.75 10.05
N VAL A 114 5.57 -11.43 8.79
CA VAL A 114 4.52 -11.33 7.78
C VAL A 114 4.81 -12.39 6.74
N LEU A 115 4.16 -13.54 6.88
CA LEU A 115 4.43 -14.67 6.00
C LEU A 115 4.27 -14.26 4.53
N HIS A 116 5.23 -14.67 3.71
CA HIS A 116 5.25 -14.40 2.27
C HIS A 116 3.92 -14.80 1.58
N SER A 117 3.34 -15.92 2.00
CA SER A 117 2.03 -16.39 1.51
C SER A 117 0.88 -15.41 1.77
N TRP A 118 0.92 -14.61 2.85
CA TRP A 118 -0.09 -13.57 3.10
C TRP A 118 0.06 -12.41 2.11
N GLY A 119 1.30 -12.08 1.74
CA GLY A 119 1.60 -11.11 0.69
C GLY A 119 1.09 -11.57 -0.67
N GLU A 120 1.35 -12.84 -1.02
CA GLU A 120 0.86 -13.46 -2.27
C GLU A 120 -0.67 -13.55 -2.33
N GLU A 121 -1.32 -13.97 -1.24
CA GLU A 121 -2.78 -14.03 -1.12
C GLU A 121 -3.39 -12.63 -1.30
N THR A 122 -2.78 -11.62 -0.67
CA THR A 122 -3.17 -10.21 -0.84
C THR A 122 -3.06 -9.78 -2.30
N ASN A 123 -1.92 -10.07 -2.94
CA ASN A 123 -1.66 -9.67 -4.33
C ASN A 123 -2.66 -10.32 -5.29
N SER A 124 -2.87 -11.63 -5.14
CA SER A 124 -3.78 -12.42 -5.97
C SER A 124 -5.23 -11.94 -5.85
N ALA A 125 -5.66 -11.62 -4.62
CA ALA A 125 -7.00 -11.10 -4.37
C ALA A 125 -7.20 -9.70 -4.97
N LEU A 126 -6.20 -8.81 -4.88
CA LEU A 126 -6.27 -7.49 -5.51
C LEU A 126 -6.26 -7.59 -7.04
N GLN A 127 -5.44 -8.50 -7.60
CA GLN A 127 -5.39 -8.74 -9.04
C GLN A 127 -6.73 -9.27 -9.56
N SER A 128 -7.37 -10.22 -8.86
CA SER A 128 -8.68 -10.77 -9.27
C SER A 128 -9.80 -9.72 -9.21
N LEU A 129 -9.62 -8.66 -8.42
CA LEU A 129 -10.53 -7.51 -8.31
C LEU A 129 -10.17 -6.36 -9.28
N GLY A 130 -9.26 -6.59 -10.23
CA GLY A 130 -8.96 -5.65 -11.31
C GLY A 130 -7.82 -4.66 -11.03
N VAL A 131 -7.10 -4.80 -9.92
CA VAL A 131 -5.90 -3.99 -9.65
C VAL A 131 -4.75 -4.49 -10.54
N SER A 132 -4.20 -3.62 -11.38
CA SER A 132 -2.93 -3.91 -12.05
C SER A 132 -1.82 -3.98 -11.01
N THR A 133 -1.13 -5.11 -10.91
CA THR A 133 -0.11 -5.30 -9.87
C THR A 133 1.09 -6.10 -10.34
N LYS A 134 2.25 -5.85 -9.71
CA LYS A 134 3.46 -6.68 -9.78
C LYS A 134 3.86 -7.09 -8.38
N PHE A 135 4.09 -8.39 -8.19
CA PHE A 135 4.62 -8.96 -6.95
C PHE A 135 6.07 -9.38 -7.13
N HIS A 136 6.96 -8.81 -6.32
CA HIS A 136 8.39 -9.07 -6.36
C HIS A 136 8.81 -9.85 -5.11
N SER A 137 9.23 -11.10 -5.30
CA SER A 137 9.74 -11.93 -4.22
C SER A 137 11.26 -11.84 -4.11
N PHE A 138 11.78 -11.69 -2.89
CA PHE A 138 13.21 -11.60 -2.61
C PHE A 138 13.67 -12.83 -1.82
N PRO A 139 14.38 -13.80 -2.47
CA PRO A 139 14.84 -15.01 -1.80
C PRO A 139 15.75 -14.73 -0.60
N GLY A 140 15.44 -15.34 0.54
CA GLY A 140 16.26 -15.24 1.76
C GLY A 140 16.16 -13.90 2.50
N LEU A 141 15.39 -12.94 1.99
CA LEU A 141 15.09 -11.69 2.69
C LEU A 141 14.03 -11.95 3.77
N PHE A 142 14.28 -11.44 4.99
CA PHE A 142 13.35 -11.52 6.12
C PHE A 142 12.41 -10.31 6.15
N HIS A 143 11.90 -9.94 7.33
CA HIS A 143 11.08 -8.74 7.54
C HIS A 143 11.94 -7.45 7.58
N GLU A 144 12.58 -7.13 6.46
CA GLU A 144 13.52 -6.01 6.35
C GLU A 144 13.50 -5.40 4.94
N LEU A 145 14.18 -4.27 4.77
CA LEU A 145 14.37 -3.63 3.47
C LEU A 145 15.71 -4.05 2.86
N SER A 146 15.75 -4.22 1.55
CA SER A 146 17.02 -4.48 0.82
C SER A 146 17.31 -3.43 -0.24
N THR A 147 18.59 -3.22 -0.56
CA THR A 147 18.99 -2.32 -1.65
C THR A 147 18.34 -2.69 -2.97
N GLY A 148 18.33 -3.98 -3.33
CA GLY A 148 17.73 -4.44 -4.59
C GLY A 148 16.22 -4.23 -4.65
N GLU A 149 15.53 -4.30 -3.51
CA GLU A 149 14.11 -3.94 -3.40
C GLU A 149 13.89 -2.45 -3.62
N LEU A 150 14.65 -1.61 -2.94
CA LEU A 150 14.54 -0.15 -3.03
C LEU A 150 14.90 0.39 -4.42
N GLU A 151 15.85 -0.23 -5.11
CA GLU A 151 16.19 0.10 -6.51
C GLU A 151 15.02 -0.18 -7.46
N LYS A 152 14.34 -1.32 -7.30
CA LYS A 152 13.14 -1.63 -8.09
C LYS A 152 12.00 -0.67 -7.78
N LEU A 153 11.77 -0.36 -6.51
CA LEU A 153 10.77 0.62 -6.10
C LEU A 153 11.07 1.99 -6.71
N ARG A 154 12.32 2.46 -6.64
CA ARG A 154 12.75 3.73 -7.23
C ARG A 154 12.47 3.78 -8.74
N ALA A 155 12.83 2.73 -9.48
CA ALA A 155 12.56 2.66 -10.90
C ALA A 155 11.06 2.72 -11.21
N TRP A 156 10.24 2.03 -10.42
CA TRP A 156 8.78 2.08 -10.54
C TRP A 156 8.22 3.48 -10.23
N ILE A 157 8.67 4.13 -9.15
CA ILE A 157 8.27 5.50 -8.78
C ILE A 157 8.54 6.47 -9.94
N LEU A 158 9.74 6.42 -10.53
CA LEU A 158 10.12 7.32 -11.64
C LEU A 158 9.29 7.07 -12.90
N ALA A 159 8.84 5.83 -13.13
CA ALA A 159 7.94 5.51 -14.23
C ALA A 159 6.50 6.01 -13.99
N LYS A 160 6.01 5.97 -12.75
CA LYS A 160 4.67 6.47 -12.38
C LYS A 160 4.61 8.00 -12.28
N LEU A 161 5.70 8.62 -11.85
CA LEU A 161 5.84 10.07 -11.68
C LEU A 161 7.00 10.59 -12.55
N PRO A 162 6.87 10.54 -13.90
CA PRO A 162 7.90 11.11 -14.76
C PRO A 162 8.07 12.60 -14.49
N GLY A 163 9.27 13.13 -14.73
CA GLY A 163 9.48 14.58 -14.76
C GLY A 163 8.56 15.23 -15.78
N GLU A 164 8.15 16.48 -15.54
CA GLU A 164 7.47 17.24 -16.58
C GLU A 164 8.46 17.40 -17.74
N ILE A 165 8.09 16.91 -18.93
CA ILE A 165 8.82 17.24 -20.14
C ILE A 165 8.62 18.74 -20.30
N GLU A 166 9.70 19.53 -20.21
CA GLU A 166 9.67 20.94 -20.59
C GLU A 166 9.14 21.01 -22.02
N GLY A 167 7.84 21.31 -22.15
CA GLY A 167 7.23 21.57 -23.43
C GLY A 167 7.97 22.76 -24.02
N HIS A 168 8.62 22.54 -25.16
CA HIS A 168 9.19 23.56 -26.02
C HIS A 168 8.24 24.76 -26.08
N LYS A 169 8.67 25.88 -25.47
CA LYS A 169 8.17 27.20 -25.83
C LYS A 169 8.75 27.50 -27.21
N GLU A 170 8.02 27.15 -28.26
CA GLU A 170 8.09 27.87 -29.53
C GLU A 170 7.20 29.11 -29.47
#